data_AF-A0A1M5E1I4-F1
#
_entry.id   AF-A0A1M5E1I4-F1
#
_cell.length_a   1.000
_cell.length_b   1.000
_cell.length_c   1.000
_cell.angle_alpha   90.00
_cell.angle_beta   90.00
_cell.angle_gamma   90.00
#
_symmetry.space_group_name_H-M   'P 1'
#
loop_
_entity.id
_entity.type
_entity.pdbx_description
1 polymer ?
#
loop_
_entity_poly.entity_id
_entity_poly.type
_entity_poly.pdbx_seq_one_letter_code
_entity_poly.pdbx_strand_id
1 'polypeptide(L)'
;MEITILSTGMENDEFHELAGGEMGSTLRKAGKDYLGSKNLSENQLREMQRNDEQAFQQLQEEMTHHALNVANLSTDSTLIALRLNLEGPKQP
;
A
#
# COMPACT_ATOMS: atom_id res chain seq x y z
N MET A 1 10.28 1.20 7.00
CA MET A 1 9.30 0.90 5.94
C MET A 1 8.08 1.81 6.07
N GLU A 2 7.60 2.37 4.96
CA GLU A 2 6.39 3.21 4.90
C GLU A 2 5.42 2.68 3.83
N ILE A 3 4.12 2.87 4.05
CA ILE A 3 3.08 2.59 3.06
C ILE A 3 2.53 3.91 2.53
N THR A 4 2.68 4.11 1.23
CA THR A 4 2.17 5.29 0.53
C THR A 4 0.94 4.92 -0.27
N ILE A 5 -0.08 5.77 -0.18
CA ILE A 5 -1.30 5.65 -0.98
C ILE A 5 -1.09 6.47 -2.24
N LEU A 6 -1.35 5.90 -3.40
CA LEU A 6 -1.29 6.56 -4.69
C LEU A 6 -2.67 6.62 -5.32
N SER A 7 -3.00 7.75 -5.93
CA SER A 7 -4.11 7.84 -6.89
C SER A 7 -3.65 7.30 -8.23
N THR A 8 -4.44 6.42 -8.82
CA THR A 8 -4.26 5.87 -10.17
C THR A 8 -5.37 6.36 -11.13
N GLY A 9 -6.12 7.38 -10.73
CA GLY A 9 -7.19 7.97 -11.54
C GLY A 9 -8.30 8.67 -10.74
N MET A 10 -8.17 8.75 -9.41
CA MET A 10 -9.06 9.52 -8.54
C MET A 10 -8.77 11.02 -8.67
N GLU A 11 -9.81 11.85 -8.65
CA GLU A 11 -9.67 13.31 -8.65
C GLU A 11 -8.88 13.78 -7.42
N ASN A 12 -8.10 14.85 -7.59
CA ASN A 12 -7.08 15.22 -6.60
C ASN A 12 -7.66 15.59 -5.23
N ASP A 13 -8.77 16.34 -5.20
CA ASP A 13 -9.40 16.75 -3.94
C ASP A 13 -10.01 15.56 -3.19
N GLU A 14 -10.73 14.68 -3.90
CA GLU A 14 -11.27 13.42 -3.35
C GLU A 14 -10.16 12.52 -2.82
N PHE A 15 -9.05 12.41 -3.57
CA PHE A 15 -7.89 11.66 -3.14
C PHE A 15 -7.22 12.26 -1.89
N HIS A 16 -7.07 13.59 -1.82
CA HIS A 16 -6.46 14.25 -0.68
C HIS A 16 -7.28 14.08 0.60
N GLU A 17 -8.61 14.21 0.51
CA GLU A 17 -9.51 13.96 1.65
C GLU A 17 -9.43 12.50 2.11
N LEU A 18 -9.43 11.56 1.16
CA LEU A 18 -9.32 10.14 1.47
C LEU A 18 -7.96 9.79 2.09
N ALA A 19 -6.86 10.15 1.44
CA ALA A 19 -5.50 9.76 1.85
C ALA A 19 -5.04 10.46 3.12
N GLY A 20 -5.53 11.68 3.38
CA GLY A 20 -5.24 12.48 4.57
C GLY A 20 -6.17 12.20 5.76
N GLY A 21 -7.36 11.65 5.50
CA GLY A 21 -8.38 11.40 6.52
C GLY A 21 -8.27 10.07 7.26
N GLU A 22 -9.34 9.72 7.95
CA GLU A 22 -9.51 8.46 8.67
C GLU A 22 -9.39 7.24 7.74
N MET A 23 -9.90 7.38 6.51
CA MET A 23 -9.82 6.33 5.50
C MET A 23 -8.38 6.02 5.11
N GLY A 24 -7.56 7.04 4.85
CA GLY A 24 -6.14 6.87 4.55
C GLY A 24 -5.36 6.27 5.72
N SER A 25 -5.74 6.59 6.96
CA SER A 25 -5.16 5.94 8.15
C SER A 25 -5.53 4.46 8.22
N THR A 26 -6.78 4.13 7.91
CA THR A 26 -7.29 2.75 7.87
C THR A 26 -6.59 1.94 6.78
N LEU A 27 -6.43 2.49 5.58
CA LEU A 27 -5.73 1.85 4.47
C LEU A 27 -4.27 1.55 4.80
N ARG A 28 -3.53 2.52 5.36
CA ARG A 28 -2.13 2.30 5.77
C ARG A 28 -2.02 1.24 6.86
N LYS A 29 -2.94 1.25 7.84
CA LYS A 29 -2.96 0.24 8.91
C LYS A 29 -3.24 -1.15 8.34
N ALA A 30 -4.28 -1.30 7.52
CA ALA A 30 -4.63 -2.57 6.91
C ALA A 30 -3.51 -3.13 6.02
N GLY A 31 -2.84 -2.28 5.23
CA GLY A 31 -1.66 -2.68 4.46
C GLY A 31 -0.50 -3.16 5.36
N LYS A 32 -0.27 -2.50 6.50
CA LYS A 32 0.77 -2.91 7.45
C LYS A 32 0.42 -4.24 8.12
N ASP A 33 -0.84 -4.41 8.51
CA ASP A 33 -1.35 -5.64 9.14
C ASP A 33 -1.25 -6.81 8.15
N TYR A 34 -1.54 -6.58 6.86
CA TYR A 34 -1.34 -7.55 5.80
C TYR A 34 0.11 -8.05 5.71
N LEU A 35 1.08 -7.13 5.64
CA LEU A 35 2.50 -7.48 5.60
C LEU A 35 2.94 -8.24 6.85
N GLY A 36 2.42 -7.84 8.03
CA GLY A 36 2.63 -8.55 9.29
C GLY A 36 2.09 -9.98 9.24
N SER A 37 0.91 -10.20 8.64
CA SER A 37 0.28 -11.52 8.50
C SER A 37 1.06 -12.47 7.59
N LYS A 38 1.76 -11.93 6.58
CA LYS A 38 2.64 -12.70 5.68
C LYS A 38 3.98 -13.07 6.32
N ASN A 39 4.27 -12.54 7.52
CA ASN A 39 5.52 -12.76 8.26
C ASN A 39 6.78 -12.43 7.43
N LEU A 40 6.68 -11.39 6.58
CA LEU A 40 7.78 -10.94 5.73
C LEU A 40 8.61 -9.90 6.47
N SER A 41 9.92 -10.15 6.56
CA SER A 41 10.88 -9.17 7.08
C SER A 41 11.21 -8.10 6.04
N GLU A 42 11.68 -6.92 6.50
CA GLU A 42 12.14 -5.86 5.60
C GLU A 42 13.24 -6.35 4.63
N ASN A 43 14.11 -7.26 5.08
CA ASN A 43 15.15 -7.83 4.23
C ASN A 43 14.57 -8.71 3.11
N GLN A 44 13.59 -9.55 3.42
CA GLN A 44 12.90 -10.37 2.41
C GLN A 44 12.14 -9.50 1.41
N LEU A 45 11.51 -8.41 1.86
CA LEU A 45 10.83 -7.46 0.99
C LEU A 45 11.80 -6.75 0.05
N ARG A 46 12.99 -6.36 0.54
CA ARG A 46 14.05 -5.76 -0.30
C ARG A 46 14.63 -6.76 -1.28
N GLU A 47 14.80 -8.00 -0.86
CA GLU A 47 15.28 -9.08 -1.72
C GLU A 47 14.28 -9.37 -2.83
N MET A 48 12.99 -9.46 -2.49
CA MET A 48 11.89 -9.60 -3.44
C MET A 48 11.87 -8.42 -4.42
N GLN A 49 11.93 -7.16 -3.95
CA GLN A 49 11.98 -5.99 -4.83
C GLN A 49 13.14 -6.02 -5.84
N ARG A 50 14.29 -6.60 -5.48
CA ARG A 50 15.50 -6.63 -6.33
C ARG A 50 15.57 -7.84 -7.25
N ASN A 51 15.16 -9.01 -6.75
CA ASN A 51 15.40 -10.29 -7.42
C ASN A 51 14.11 -10.86 -8.03
N ASP A 52 12.94 -10.43 -7.55
CA ASP A 52 11.63 -10.91 -7.98
C ASP A 52 10.60 -9.76 -7.99
N GLU A 53 10.79 -8.87 -8.96
CA GLU A 53 9.93 -7.70 -9.13
C GLU A 53 8.46 -8.09 -9.33
N GLN A 54 8.19 -9.22 -9.99
CA GLN A 54 6.82 -9.70 -10.20
C GLN A 54 6.16 -10.11 -8.88
N ALA A 55 6.84 -10.88 -8.03
CA ALA A 55 6.31 -11.22 -6.71
C ALA A 55 6.12 -9.97 -5.83
N PHE A 56 7.02 -8.99 -5.95
CA PHE A 56 6.89 -7.73 -5.22
C PHE A 56 5.67 -6.92 -5.68
N GLN A 57 5.41 -6.85 -6.99
CA GLN A 57 4.22 -6.19 -7.54
C GLN A 57 2.94 -6.91 -7.11
N GLN A 58 2.91 -8.25 -7.19
CA GLN A 58 1.77 -9.04 -6.71
C GLN A 58 1.50 -8.81 -5.23
N LEU A 59 2.54 -8.76 -4.39
CA LEU A 59 2.38 -8.45 -2.97
C LEU A 59 1.72 -7.08 -2.75
N GLN A 60 2.09 -6.07 -3.55
CA GLN A 60 1.48 -4.73 -3.48
C GLN A 60 0.01 -4.73 -3.93
N GLU A 61 -0.32 -5.49 -4.97
CA GLU A 61 -1.71 -5.67 -5.44
C GLU A 61 -2.56 -6.37 -4.38
N GLU A 62 -2.08 -7.50 -3.83
CA GLU A 62 -2.79 -8.22 -2.77
C GLU A 62 -2.97 -7.35 -1.52
N MET A 63 -1.93 -6.60 -1.14
CA MET A 63 -1.98 -5.65 -0.02
C MET A 63 -3.03 -4.55 -0.28
N THR A 64 -3.06 -4.02 -1.51
CA THR A 64 -4.04 -3.00 -1.91
C THR A 64 -5.45 -3.55 -1.80
N HIS A 65 -5.68 -4.73 -2.38
CA HIS A 65 -6.99 -5.39 -2.35
C HIS A 65 -7.43 -5.69 -0.91
N HIS A 66 -6.54 -6.19 -0.05
CA HIS A 66 -6.84 -6.42 1.35
C HIS A 66 -7.26 -5.13 2.07
N ALA A 67 -6.50 -4.05 1.88
CA ALA A 67 -6.79 -2.79 2.54
C ALA A 67 -8.11 -2.17 2.08
N LEU A 68 -8.42 -2.22 0.77
CA LEU A 68 -9.70 -1.76 0.24
C LEU A 68 -10.87 -2.55 0.85
N ASN A 69 -10.74 -3.87 0.96
CA ASN A 69 -11.74 -4.73 1.60
C ASN A 69 -11.94 -4.38 3.08
N VAL A 70 -10.86 -4.18 3.85
CA VAL A 70 -10.96 -3.77 5.26
C VAL A 70 -11.61 -2.39 5.41
N ALA A 71 -11.31 -1.48 4.49
CA ALA A 71 -11.87 -0.14 4.43
C ALA A 71 -13.32 -0.10 3.91
N ASN A 72 -13.90 -1.23 3.50
CA ASN A 72 -15.19 -1.33 2.82
C ASN A 72 -15.28 -0.40 1.58
N LEU A 73 -14.15 -0.16 0.92
CA LEU A 73 -14.11 0.55 -0.35
C LEU A 73 -14.32 -0.45 -1.48
N SER A 74 -14.97 -0.01 -2.57
CA SER A 74 -15.17 -0.88 -3.72
C SER A 74 -13.82 -1.34 -4.26
N THR A 75 -13.62 -2.65 -4.41
CA THR A 75 -12.41 -3.22 -4.99
C THR A 75 -12.30 -2.94 -6.49
N ASP A 76 -13.41 -2.53 -7.12
CA ASP A 76 -13.44 -1.96 -8.48
C ASP A 76 -12.86 -0.54 -8.54
N SER A 77 -12.61 0.09 -7.40
CA SER A 77 -11.84 1.33 -7.28
C SER A 77 -10.36 1.04 -7.56
N THR A 78 -10.06 0.69 -8.81
CA THR A 78 -8.72 0.65 -9.42
C THR A 78 -8.02 2.03 -9.43
N LEU A 79 -8.60 3.01 -8.74
CA LEU A 79 -8.18 4.39 -8.61
C LEU A 79 -7.27 4.63 -7.40
N ILE A 80 -7.08 3.62 -6.54
CA ILE A 80 -6.19 3.69 -5.37
C ILE A 80 -5.25 2.49 -5.37
N ALA A 81 -3.96 2.76 -5.20
CA ALA A 81 -2.93 1.73 -5.00
C ALA A 81 -2.13 1.99 -3.73
N LEU A 82 -1.82 0.94 -2.97
CA LEU A 82 -0.90 1.00 -1.84
C LEU A 82 0.48 0.53 -2.28
N ARG A 83 1.48 1.39 -2.10
CA ARG A 83 2.88 1.08 -2.39
C ARG A 83 3.71 0.97 -1.14
N LEU A 84 4.63 0.02 -1.19
CA LEU A 84 5.58 -0.22 -0.12
C LEU A 84 6.88 0.52 -0.40
N ASN A 85 7.18 1.52 0.41
CA ASN A 85 8.45 2.24 0.39
C ASN A 85 9.39 1.63 1.44
N LEU A 86 10.33 0.83 0.94
CA LEU A 86 11.35 0.19 1.76
C LEU A 86 12.52 1.11 2.06
N GLU A 87 12.82 2.07 1.19
CA GLU A 87 13.66 3.20 1.56
C GLU A 87 12.85 4.04 2.55
N GLY A 88 13.28 4.10 3.83
CA GLY A 88 12.74 5.09 4.75
C GLY A 88 12.98 6.51 4.20
N PRO A 89 12.47 7.57 4.84
CA PRO A 89 12.73 8.93 4.37
C PRO A 89 14.24 9.09 4.17
N LYS A 90 14.68 9.27 2.91
CA LYS A 90 16.02 9.76 2.64
C LYS A 90 16.06 11.12 3.31
N GLN A 91 16.66 11.19 4.49
CA GLN A 91 16.96 12.48 5.10
C GLN A 91 17.83 13.26 4.11
N PRO A 92 17.50 14.52 3.80
CA PRO A 92 18.30 15.38 2.93
C PRO A 92 19.68 15.66 3.52
#